data_AF-A0A1J5NWH6-F1
#
_entry.id   AF-A0A1J5NWH6-F1
#
_cell.length_a   1.000
_cell.length_b   1.000
_cell.length_c   1.000
_cell.angle_alpha   90.00
_cell.angle_beta   90.00
_cell.angle_gamma   90.00
#
_symmetry.space_group_name_H-M   'P 1'
#
loop_
_entity.id
_entity.type
_entity.pdbx_description
1 polymer ?
#
loop_
_entity_poly.entity_id
_entity_poly.type
_entity_poly.pdbx_seq_one_letter_code
_entity_poly.pdbx_strand_id
1 'polypeptide(L)'
;MVAACLEAFRATQDAAWSREAKRAFEWFLGRNDLALPLYDPSSGGCGDGLHHDRVNENQGAESTLAFQLSRAEMNFPEHSIAASASKDL
;
A
#
# COMPACT_ATOMS: atom_id res chain seq x y z
N MET A 1 5.14 3.80 0.55
CA MET A 1 4.31 4.43 1.62
C MET A 1 3.55 3.38 2.43
N VAL A 2 2.77 2.47 1.80
CA VAL A 2 2.01 1.40 2.49
C VAL A 2 2.87 0.62 3.49
N ALA A 3 3.95 -0.02 3.05
CA ALA A 3 4.82 -0.82 3.91
C ALA A 3 5.39 0.00 5.09
N ALA A 4 5.87 1.23 4.85
CA ALA A 4 6.39 2.09 5.90
C ALA A 4 5.32 2.44 6.96
N CYS A 5 4.08 2.69 6.54
CA CYS A 5 2.97 2.92 7.46
C CYS A 5 2.60 1.65 8.24
N LEU A 6 2.63 0.47 7.62
CA LEU A 6 2.40 -0.78 8.33
C LEU A 6 3.50 -1.05 9.37
N GLU A 7 4.77 -0.82 9.03
CA GLU A 7 5.89 -0.92 9.98
C GLU A 7 5.78 0.08 11.13
N ALA A 8 5.37 1.32 10.84
CA ALA A 8 5.13 2.32 11.88
C ALA A 8 3.98 1.90 12.81
N PHE A 9 2.92 1.30 12.26
CA PHE A 9 1.85 0.71 13.07
C PHE A 9 2.39 -0.42 13.96
N ARG A 10 3.19 -1.35 13.41
CA ARG A 10 3.81 -2.45 14.17
C ARG A 10 4.66 -1.92 15.33
N ALA A 11 5.48 -0.89 15.09
CA ALA A 11 6.37 -0.32 16.09
C ALA A 11 5.67 0.52 17.17
N THR A 12 4.59 1.22 16.83
CA THR A 12 3.97 2.24 17.73
C THR A 12 2.60 1.86 18.24
N GLN A 13 1.91 0.92 17.59
CA GLN A 13 0.51 0.58 17.79
C GLN A 13 -0.47 1.75 17.59
N ASP A 14 -0.03 2.88 17.01
CA ASP A 14 -0.91 4.01 16.68
C ASP A 14 -1.70 3.73 15.40
N ALA A 15 -3.02 3.55 15.56
CA ALA A 15 -3.95 3.28 14.47
C ALA A 15 -3.97 4.36 13.36
N ALA A 16 -3.41 5.56 13.60
CA ALA A 16 -3.17 6.53 12.54
C ALA A 16 -2.36 5.92 11.39
N TRP A 17 -1.32 5.14 11.70
CA TRP A 17 -0.49 4.53 10.68
C TRP A 17 -1.22 3.49 9.83
N SER A 18 -2.12 2.71 10.44
CA SER A 18 -2.99 1.79 9.67
C SER A 18 -3.92 2.55 8.71
N ARG A 19 -4.48 3.69 9.15
CA ARG A 19 -5.30 4.55 8.27
C ARG A 19 -4.48 5.14 7.13
N GLU A 20 -3.24 5.53 7.40
CA GLU A 20 -2.32 6.04 6.38
C GLU A 20 -1.89 4.97 5.38
N ALA A 21 -1.64 3.73 5.83
CA ALA A 21 -1.39 2.61 4.94
C ALA A 21 -2.57 2.37 3.99
N LYS A 22 -3.79 2.39 4.52
CA LYS A 22 -5.02 2.29 3.70
C LYS A 22 -5.14 3.45 2.72
N ARG A 23 -4.94 4.69 3.15
CA ARG A 23 -5.00 5.88 2.29
C ARG A 23 -3.98 5.80 1.16
N ALA A 24 -2.75 5.37 1.47
CA ALA A 24 -1.70 5.14 0.49
C ALA A 24 -2.07 4.08 -0.54
N PHE A 25 -2.69 2.98 -0.10
CA PHE A 25 -3.12 1.92 -1.01
C PHE A 25 -4.28 2.35 -1.90
N GLU A 26 -5.27 3.06 -1.35
CA GLU A 26 -6.41 3.57 -2.10
C GLU A 26 -6.02 4.57 -3.20
N TRP A 27 -4.85 5.22 -3.09
CA TRP A 27 -4.33 6.09 -4.14
C TRP A 27 -4.15 5.36 -5.48
N PHE A 28 -3.66 4.12 -5.46
CA PHE A 28 -3.55 3.27 -6.66
C PHE A 28 -4.92 2.92 -7.25
N LEU A 29 -5.97 2.93 -6.42
CA LEU A 29 -7.33 2.54 -6.77
C LEU A 29 -8.21 3.74 -7.17
N GLY A 30 -7.63 4.95 -7.22
CA GLY A 30 -8.35 6.15 -7.63
C GLY A 30 -8.63 7.15 -6.52
N ARG A 31 -8.20 6.93 -5.27
CA ARG A 31 -8.24 7.99 -4.24
C ARG A 31 -7.07 8.95 -4.40
N ASN A 32 -7.02 9.61 -5.55
CA ASN A 32 -5.98 10.54 -5.99
C ASN A 32 -6.61 11.77 -6.67
N ASP A 33 -5.77 12.72 -7.08
CA ASP A 33 -6.21 14.04 -7.57
C ASP A 33 -7.12 13.97 -8.80
N LEU A 34 -7.03 12.88 -9.60
CA LEU A 34 -7.84 12.70 -10.80
C LEU A 34 -9.02 11.76 -10.61
N ALA A 35 -9.17 11.15 -9.44
CA ALA A 35 -10.16 10.10 -9.19
C ALA A 35 -10.04 8.89 -10.16
N LEU A 36 -8.84 8.61 -10.67
CA LEU A 36 -8.58 7.57 -11.68
C LEU A 36 -7.70 6.45 -11.13
N PRO A 37 -8.03 5.17 -11.34
CA PRO A 37 -7.17 4.07 -10.91
C PRO A 37 -5.88 4.03 -11.74
N LEU A 38 -4.76 3.75 -11.08
CA LEU A 38 -3.49 3.47 -11.76
C LEU A 38 -3.35 1.98 -12.06
N TYR A 39 -3.96 1.11 -11.24
CA TYR A 39 -4.00 -0.32 -11.49
C TYR A 39 -4.98 -0.65 -12.62
N ASP A 40 -4.52 -1.41 -13.60
CA ASP A 40 -5.32 -1.97 -14.68
C ASP A 40 -5.55 -3.47 -14.46
N PRO A 41 -6.78 -3.91 -14.13
CA PRO A 41 -7.08 -5.32 -13.94
C PRO A 41 -6.93 -6.17 -15.21
N SER A 42 -7.02 -5.57 -16.39
CA SER A 42 -6.98 -6.29 -17.67
C SER A 42 -5.56 -6.72 -18.05
N SER A 43 -4.58 -5.85 -17.81
CA SER A 43 -3.16 -6.15 -17.99
C SER A 43 -2.51 -6.75 -16.73
N GLY A 44 -3.07 -6.47 -15.55
CA GLY A 44 -2.46 -6.76 -14.26
C GLY A 44 -1.34 -5.78 -13.86
N GLY A 45 -1.07 -4.77 -14.68
CA GLY A 45 -0.04 -3.76 -14.45
C GLY A 45 -0.55 -2.51 -13.75
N CYS A 46 0.37 -1.61 -13.40
CA CYS A 46 0.06 -0.34 -12.76
C CYS A 46 0.76 0.80 -13.48
N GLY A 47 0.04 1.88 -13.77
CA GLY A 47 0.62 3.11 -14.29
C GLY A 47 1.67 3.70 -13.34
N ASP A 48 2.66 4.36 -13.90
CA ASP A 48 3.81 4.93 -13.18
C ASP A 48 3.44 6.15 -12.31
N GLY A 49 2.35 6.82 -12.65
CA GLY A 49 1.90 8.01 -11.91
C GLY A 49 0.76 8.74 -12.60
N LEU A 50 0.58 10.00 -12.21
CA LEU A 50 -0.38 10.92 -12.82
C LEU A 50 0.34 12.01 -13.58
N HIS A 51 -0.14 12.29 -14.78
CA HIS A 51 -0.02 13.61 -15.39
C HIS A 51 -1.11 14.53 -14.85
N HIS A 52 -1.08 15.82 -15.22
CA HIS A 52 -2.07 16.80 -14.75
C HIS A 52 -3.52 16.46 -15.11
N ASP A 53 -3.74 15.64 -16.13
CA ASP A 53 -5.04 15.37 -16.76
C ASP A 53 -5.32 13.88 -17.01
N ARG A 54 -4.34 13.00 -16.78
CA ARG A 54 -4.45 11.56 -17.08
C ARG A 54 -3.51 10.71 -16.25
N VAL A 55 -3.76 9.40 -16.25
CA VAL A 55 -2.80 8.41 -15.77
C VAL A 55 -1.64 8.28 -16.76
N ASN A 56 -0.42 8.11 -16.27
CA ASN A 56 0.70 7.69 -17.11
C ASN A 56 0.51 6.21 -17.47
N GLU A 57 0.30 5.92 -18.75
CA GLU A 57 0.05 4.58 -19.28
C GLU A 57 1.28 3.66 -19.24
N ASN A 58 2.46 4.17 -18.88
CA ASN A 58 3.65 3.33 -18.68
C ASN A 58 3.43 2.37 -17.51
N GLN A 59 3.30 1.07 -17.82
CA GLN A 59 3.15 -0.01 -16.84
C GLN A 59 4.47 -0.76 -16.65
N GLY A 60 5.50 -0.03 -16.24
CA GLY A 60 6.83 -0.59 -15.99
C GLY A 60 6.83 -1.65 -14.88
N ALA A 61 7.94 -2.39 -14.78
CA ALA A 61 8.11 -3.40 -13.74
C ALA A 61 8.02 -2.79 -12.33
N GLU A 62 8.62 -1.61 -12.12
CA GLU A 62 8.66 -0.96 -10.81
C GLU A 62 7.28 -0.56 -10.30
N SER A 63 6.48 0.13 -11.11
CA SER A 63 5.13 0.56 -10.76
C SER A 63 4.19 -0.63 -10.55
N THR A 64 4.31 -1.65 -11.41
CA THR A 64 3.55 -2.90 -11.27
C THR A 64 3.90 -3.62 -9.96
N LEU A 65 5.20 -3.78 -9.66
CA LEU A 65 5.64 -4.40 -8.41
C LEU A 65 5.20 -3.58 -7.19
N ALA A 66 5.26 -2.25 -7.25
CA ALA A 66 4.83 -1.37 -6.16
C ALA A 66 3.35 -1.61 -5.79
N PHE A 67 2.47 -1.73 -6.80
CA PHE A 67 1.07 -2.07 -6.56
C PHE A 67 0.91 -3.49 -5.99
N GLN A 68 1.56 -4.49 -6.61
CA GLN A 68 1.42 -5.88 -6.20
C GLN A 68 1.92 -6.15 -4.78
N LEU A 69 3.05 -5.56 -4.41
CA LEU A 69 3.57 -5.62 -3.04
C LEU A 69 2.62 -4.92 -2.07
N SER A 70 2.13 -3.72 -2.41
CA SER A 70 1.16 -3.03 -1.57
C SER A 70 -0.12 -3.84 -1.38
N ARG A 71 -0.60 -4.51 -2.42
CA ARG A 71 -1.77 -5.39 -2.37
C ARG A 71 -1.52 -6.62 -1.50
N ALA A 72 -0.34 -7.22 -1.60
CA ALA A 72 0.03 -8.35 -0.75
C ALA A 72 0.05 -7.93 0.73
N GLU A 73 0.78 -6.87 1.07
CA GLU A 73 0.88 -6.34 2.43
C GLU A 73 -0.49 -6.00 3.03
N MET A 74 -1.39 -5.38 2.25
CA MET A 74 -2.75 -5.06 2.72
C MET A 74 -3.67 -6.28 2.87
N ASN A 75 -3.36 -7.38 2.19
CA ASN A 75 -4.10 -8.64 2.26
C ASN A 75 -3.55 -9.62 3.30
N PHE A 76 -2.32 -9.41 3.79
CA PHE A 76 -1.77 -10.24 4.84
C PHE A 76 -2.38 -9.80 6.18
N PRO A 77 -3.20 -10.66 6.82
CA PRO A 77 -3.53 -10.45 8.22
C PRO A 77 -2.21 -10.59 9.00
N GLU A 78 -1.82 -9.52 9.69
CA GLU A 78 -0.68 -9.48 10.61
C GLU A 78 -0.65 -10.79 11.44
N HIS A 79 0.30 -11.68 11.15
CA HIS A 79 0.58 -12.79 12.05
C HIS A 79 1.27 -12.17 13.26
N SER A 80 0.57 -12.13 14.39
CA SER A 80 1.08 -11.66 15.67
C SER A 80 2.30 -12.48 16.11
N ILE A 81 3.50 -12.07 15.70
CA ILE A 81 4.75 -12.49 16.35
C ILE A 81 5.13 -11.40 17.35
N ALA A 82 4.30 -11.27 18.38
CA ALA A 82 4.59 -10.48 19.57
C ALA A 82 3.83 -11.07 20.77
N ALA A 83 4.04 -12.36 21.02
CA ALA A 83 3.62 -13.02 22.26
C ALA A 83 4.69 -14.00 22.74
N SER A 84 5.95 -13.56 22.82
CA SER A 84 6.97 -14.25 23.63
C SER A 84 8.12 -13.31 23.99
N ALA A 85 7.83 -12.27 24.78
CA ALA A 85 8.86 -11.62 25.56
C ALA A 85 8.24 -11.10 26.86
N SER A 86 8.79 -11.57 27.98
CA SER A 86 8.54 -11.13 29.36
C SER A 86 7.29 -11.70 30.06
N LYS A 87 7.47 -12.93 30.58
CA LYS A 87 7.09 -13.26 31.96
C LYS A 87 8.26 -13.98 32.62
N ASP A 88 9.32 -13.24 32.87
CA ASP A 88 10.27 -13.55 33.94
C ASP A 88 10.36 -12.28 34.79
N LEU A 89 9.58 -12.28 35.88
CA LEU A 89 9.78 -11.63 37.18
C LEU A 89 8.58 -11.94 38.08
#